data_AF-I9Q3S0-F1
#
_entry.id   AF-I9Q3S0-F1
#
_cell.length_a   1.000
_cell.length_b   1.000
_cell.length_c   1.000
_cell.angle_alpha   90.00
_cell.angle_beta   90.00
_cell.angle_gamma   90.00
#
_symmetry.space_group_name_H-M   'P 1'
#
loop_
_entity.id
_entity.type
_entity.pdbx_description
1 polymer ?
#
loop_
_entity_poly.entity_id
_entity_poly.type
_entity_poly.pdbx_seq_one_letter_code
_entity_poly.pdbx_strand_id
1 'polypeptide(L)'
;MNRKLLLMAVAVTVTTAVHAQYVTYNHDSPKQNQVTVMETGTGALSPDLYYSVLHNKYKKSAAAKNKLSFRTLAGINLYNQVDEAEAIDSALVKRAKVEALNVADRQADIAWLAEGDKVSRQMDRFRRNIDRILLSGGTPADKERWTEYYHVYQCAINATKDAYMPNAQRKKEYLRIYEDVARQNEILVSYLAKRQNATATSTLLNATDNRTLHKGGIVRNAMSRWQESRLAVRGSQSGGNGNGEDDNESVNRGK
;
A
#
# COMPACT_ATOMS: atom_id res chain seq x y z
N MET A 1 -64.59 -71.99 81.12
CA MET A 1 -63.60 -72.99 80.65
C MET A 1 -62.38 -72.25 80.09
N ASN A 2 -61.72 -71.38 80.86
CA ASN A 2 -60.78 -71.56 81.99
C ASN A 2 -59.35 -71.85 81.50
N ARG A 3 -58.59 -70.75 81.38
CA ARG A 3 -57.18 -70.49 80.99
C ARG A 3 -56.06 -71.42 81.53
N LYS A 4 -56.39 -72.59 82.09
CA LYS A 4 -55.41 -73.57 82.61
C LYS A 4 -55.00 -74.66 81.60
N LEU A 5 -55.65 -74.73 80.44
CA LEU A 5 -55.35 -75.73 79.39
C LEU A 5 -54.38 -75.24 78.30
N LEU A 6 -54.04 -73.95 78.26
CA LEU A 6 -53.11 -73.38 77.27
C LEU A 6 -51.63 -73.39 77.73
N LEU A 7 -51.39 -73.56 79.02
CA LEU A 7 -50.04 -73.57 79.61
C LEU A 7 -49.40 -74.97 79.67
N MET A 8 -50.12 -76.03 79.27
CA MET A 8 -49.64 -77.41 79.21
C MET A 8 -49.16 -77.85 77.81
N ALA A 9 -49.22 -76.97 76.80
CA ALA A 9 -48.84 -77.29 75.42
C ALA A 9 -47.50 -76.67 74.97
N VAL A 10 -46.81 -75.93 75.84
CA VAL A 10 -45.53 -75.24 75.51
C VAL A 10 -44.30 -75.91 76.15
N ALA A 11 -44.49 -77.03 76.87
CA ALA A 11 -43.44 -77.65 77.66
C ALA A 11 -43.14 -79.11 77.30
N VAL A 12 -43.17 -79.49 76.01
CA VAL A 12 -42.53 -80.73 75.53
C VAL A 12 -42.10 -80.54 74.07
N THR A 13 -40.81 -80.24 73.85
CA THR A 13 -40.01 -80.64 72.66
C THR A 13 -38.58 -80.10 72.85
N VAL A 14 -37.87 -80.68 73.82
CA VAL A 14 -36.40 -80.67 73.83
C VAL A 14 -35.96 -82.13 73.74
N THR A 15 -35.53 -82.56 72.55
CA THR A 15 -34.62 -83.70 72.32
C THR A 15 -33.98 -83.49 70.93
N THR A 16 -32.77 -82.92 70.90
CA THR A 16 -31.47 -83.57 70.62
C THR A 16 -31.16 -83.89 69.15
N ALA A 17 -30.24 -83.07 68.62
CA ALA A 17 -29.04 -83.41 67.85
C ALA A 17 -29.14 -84.16 66.51
N VAL A 18 -28.81 -83.45 65.42
CA VAL A 18 -27.91 -83.95 64.34
C VAL A 18 -27.05 -82.79 63.81
N HIS A 19 -25.74 -83.03 63.69
CA HIS A 19 -24.70 -82.13 63.21
C HIS A 19 -24.69 -82.00 61.67
N ALA A 20 -24.51 -80.78 61.14
CA ALA A 20 -23.87 -80.53 59.85
C ALA A 20 -23.40 -79.07 59.74
N GLN A 21 -22.19 -78.88 59.22
CA GLN A 21 -21.40 -77.65 59.19
C GLN A 21 -22.09 -76.47 58.49
N TYR A 22 -22.19 -75.31 59.16
CA TYR A 22 -22.18 -74.00 58.51
C TYR A 22 -21.47 -72.99 59.41
N VAL A 23 -20.43 -72.35 58.88
CA VAL A 23 -19.77 -71.19 59.47
C VAL A 23 -20.84 -70.11 59.69
N THR A 24 -21.07 -69.73 60.95
CA THR A 24 -22.03 -68.68 61.31
C THR A 24 -21.51 -67.32 60.86
N TYR A 25 -21.77 -66.96 59.60
CA TYR A 25 -21.69 -65.59 59.13
C TYR A 25 -22.87 -64.82 59.76
N ASN A 26 -22.66 -64.31 60.97
CA ASN A 26 -23.56 -63.33 61.57
C ASN A 26 -23.35 -62.01 60.83
N HIS A 27 -24.13 -61.77 59.77
CA HIS A 27 -24.27 -60.40 59.29
C HIS A 27 -24.97 -59.63 60.40
N ASP A 28 -24.22 -58.77 61.09
CA ASP A 28 -24.75 -57.79 62.03
C ASP A 28 -25.81 -56.95 61.26
N SER A 29 -27.09 -57.27 61.45
CA SER A 29 -28.23 -56.70 60.72
C SER A 29 -28.21 -55.16 60.65
N PRO A 30 -27.80 -54.43 61.72
CA PRO A 30 -27.51 -53.00 61.67
C PRO A 30 -26.45 -52.58 60.64
N LYS A 31 -25.36 -53.33 60.48
CA LYS A 31 -24.28 -53.02 59.53
C LYS A 31 -24.67 -53.32 58.09
N GLN A 32 -25.43 -54.39 57.86
CA GLN A 32 -26.03 -54.64 56.55
C GLN A 32 -27.00 -53.52 56.18
N ASN A 33 -27.89 -53.12 57.09
CA ASN A 33 -28.78 -51.99 56.84
C ASN A 33 -28.02 -50.68 56.57
N GLN A 34 -26.87 -50.47 57.22
CA GLN A 34 -26.03 -49.30 56.97
C GLN A 34 -25.42 -49.31 55.55
N VAL A 35 -24.92 -50.46 55.09
CA VAL A 35 -24.39 -50.64 53.73
C VAL A 35 -25.53 -50.49 52.70
N THR A 36 -26.68 -51.13 52.92
CA THR A 36 -27.84 -51.03 52.03
C THR A 36 -28.40 -49.60 51.97
N VAL A 37 -28.44 -48.86 53.09
CA VAL A 37 -28.84 -47.45 53.08
C VAL A 37 -27.81 -46.57 52.36
N MET A 38 -26.52 -46.86 52.48
CA MET A 38 -25.47 -46.13 51.75
C MET A 38 -25.46 -46.45 50.25
N GLU A 39 -25.73 -47.69 49.85
CA GLU A 39 -25.62 -48.14 48.45
C GLU A 39 -26.92 -47.97 47.65
N THR A 40 -28.08 -48.33 48.22
CA THR A 40 -29.37 -48.33 47.50
C THR A 40 -30.39 -47.34 48.04
N GLY A 41 -30.13 -46.74 49.20
CA GLY A 41 -31.09 -45.83 49.85
C GLY A 41 -32.37 -46.52 50.33
N THR A 42 -32.39 -47.85 50.44
CA THR A 42 -33.56 -48.62 50.84
C THR A 42 -33.30 -49.40 52.12
N GLY A 43 -33.65 -48.79 53.26
CA GLY A 43 -33.67 -49.39 54.60
C GLY A 43 -34.72 -48.71 55.48
N ALA A 44 -34.86 -49.11 56.74
CA ALA A 44 -35.87 -48.57 57.67
C ALA A 44 -35.81 -47.04 57.85
N LEU A 45 -34.67 -46.42 57.56
CA LEU A 45 -34.56 -45.01 57.22
C LEU A 45 -34.27 -44.89 55.71
N SER A 46 -35.29 -44.62 54.90
CA SER A 46 -35.04 -44.15 53.54
C SER A 46 -34.43 -42.75 53.61
N PRO A 47 -33.51 -42.38 52.70
CA PRO A 47 -33.00 -41.03 52.59
C PRO A 47 -34.14 -39.99 52.55
N ASP A 48 -35.27 -40.31 51.92
CA ASP A 48 -36.41 -39.42 51.86
C ASP A 48 -37.09 -39.18 53.22
N LEU A 49 -37.23 -40.24 54.03
CA LEU A 49 -37.72 -40.14 55.42
C LEU A 49 -36.72 -39.39 56.32
N TYR A 50 -35.42 -39.72 56.22
CA TYR A 50 -34.36 -39.03 56.96
C TYR A 50 -34.34 -37.52 56.68
N TYR A 51 -34.34 -37.14 55.40
CA TYR A 51 -34.28 -35.73 54.99
C TYR A 51 -35.61 -35.00 55.21
N SER A 52 -36.75 -35.68 55.21
CA SER A 52 -38.05 -35.04 55.52
C SER A 52 -38.24 -34.79 57.02
N VAL A 53 -37.81 -35.71 57.88
CA VAL A 53 -37.99 -35.58 59.34
C VAL A 53 -36.91 -34.70 59.96
N LEU A 54 -35.64 -34.90 59.62
CA LEU A 54 -34.51 -34.25 60.33
C LEU A 54 -33.88 -33.08 59.56
N HIS A 55 -34.01 -33.03 58.23
CA HIS A 55 -33.29 -32.07 57.38
C HIS A 55 -34.17 -31.42 56.30
N ASN A 56 -35.42 -31.09 56.66
CA ASN A 56 -36.44 -30.62 55.72
C ASN A 56 -36.06 -29.29 55.02
N LYS A 57 -35.37 -28.38 55.73
CA LYS A 57 -34.86 -27.13 55.14
C LYS A 57 -33.82 -27.38 54.04
N TYR A 58 -32.98 -28.40 54.21
CA TYR A 58 -32.03 -28.82 53.19
C TYR A 58 -32.76 -29.44 52.00
N LYS A 59 -33.70 -30.37 52.22
CA LYS A 59 -34.53 -30.99 51.16
C LYS A 59 -35.22 -29.93 50.27
N LYS A 60 -35.80 -28.89 50.87
CA LYS A 60 -36.47 -27.79 50.15
C LYS A 60 -35.54 -26.91 49.31
N SER A 61 -34.26 -26.80 49.67
CA SER A 61 -33.29 -25.93 48.99
C SER A 61 -32.24 -26.67 48.15
N ALA A 62 -32.15 -28.00 48.29
CA ALA A 62 -31.17 -28.84 47.61
C ALA A 62 -31.35 -28.83 46.08
N ALA A 63 -32.58 -28.78 45.58
CA ALA A 63 -32.86 -28.67 44.14
C ALA A 63 -32.37 -27.34 43.55
N ALA A 64 -32.55 -26.22 44.28
CA ALA A 64 -32.07 -24.91 43.86
C ALA A 64 -30.53 -24.78 43.95
N LYS A 65 -29.91 -25.51 44.88
CA LYS A 65 -28.45 -25.60 45.04
C LYS A 65 -27.84 -26.78 44.27
N ASN A 66 -28.61 -27.39 43.36
CA ASN A 66 -28.15 -28.55 42.63
C ASN A 66 -26.96 -28.17 41.73
N LYS A 67 -25.78 -28.69 42.04
CA LYS A 67 -24.55 -28.46 41.28
C LYS A 67 -24.68 -28.90 39.81
N LEU A 68 -25.65 -29.75 39.49
CA LEU A 68 -25.92 -30.17 38.12
C LEU A 68 -26.43 -29.01 37.26
N SER A 69 -27.37 -28.17 37.74
CA SER A 69 -27.91 -27.07 36.93
C SER A 69 -26.85 -26.00 36.63
N PHE A 70 -26.01 -25.68 37.62
CA PHE A 70 -24.85 -24.79 37.40
C PHE A 70 -23.83 -25.38 36.43
N ARG A 71 -23.58 -26.71 36.48
CA ARG A 71 -22.71 -27.40 35.52
C ARG A 71 -23.30 -27.38 34.10
N THR A 72 -24.60 -27.58 33.95
CA THR A 72 -25.26 -27.53 32.65
C THR A 72 -25.20 -26.12 32.06
N LEU A 73 -25.50 -25.09 32.86
CA LEU A 73 -25.43 -23.70 32.41
C LEU A 73 -24.01 -23.26 32.05
N ALA A 74 -23.02 -23.64 32.86
CA ALA A 74 -21.61 -23.40 32.54
C ALA A 74 -21.19 -24.17 31.28
N GLY A 75 -21.64 -25.42 31.10
CA GLY A 75 -21.40 -26.21 29.90
C GLY A 75 -21.96 -25.56 28.63
N ILE A 76 -23.18 -25.01 28.68
CA ILE A 76 -23.78 -24.27 27.56
C ILE A 76 -22.94 -23.04 27.20
N ASN A 77 -22.47 -22.28 28.19
CA ASN A 77 -21.61 -21.11 27.94
C ASN A 77 -20.23 -21.49 27.38
N LEU A 78 -19.69 -22.65 27.75
CA LEU A 78 -18.41 -23.15 27.23
C LEU A 78 -18.49 -23.52 25.74
N TYR A 79 -19.65 -23.98 25.23
CA TYR A 79 -19.83 -24.27 23.80
C TYR A 79 -19.65 -23.00 22.95
N ASN A 80 -20.22 -21.88 23.36
CA ASN A 80 -20.08 -20.61 22.63
C ASN A 80 -18.63 -20.10 22.62
N GLN A 81 -17.83 -20.42 23.65
CA GLN A 81 -16.42 -20.02 23.72
C GLN A 81 -15.54 -20.77 22.71
N VAL A 82 -15.94 -21.98 22.28
CA VAL A 82 -15.19 -22.74 21.26
C VAL A 82 -15.26 -22.03 19.92
N ASP A 83 -16.46 -21.62 19.50
CA ASP A 83 -16.67 -20.90 18.24
C ASP A 83 -15.96 -19.53 18.24
N GLU A 84 -16.01 -18.81 19.37
CA GLU A 84 -15.29 -17.55 19.53
C GLU A 84 -13.77 -17.76 19.47
N ALA A 85 -13.25 -18.80 20.13
CA ALA A 85 -11.83 -19.12 20.10
C ALA A 85 -11.37 -19.50 18.68
N GLU A 86 -12.15 -20.28 17.93
CA GLU A 86 -11.85 -20.66 16.54
C GLU A 86 -11.88 -19.44 15.61
N ALA A 87 -12.84 -18.53 15.79
CA ALA A 87 -12.89 -17.28 15.04
C ALA A 87 -11.66 -16.39 15.32
N ILE A 88 -11.23 -16.30 16.58
CA ILE A 88 -10.02 -15.58 16.98
C ILE A 88 -8.79 -16.23 16.36
N ASP A 89 -8.63 -17.55 16.46
CA ASP A 89 -7.50 -18.28 15.88
C ASP A 89 -7.44 -18.07 14.36
N SER A 90 -8.57 -18.22 13.66
CA SER A 90 -8.69 -17.96 12.22
C SER A 90 -8.24 -16.54 11.85
N ALA A 91 -8.63 -15.53 12.65
CA ALA A 91 -8.23 -14.15 12.42
C ALA A 91 -6.73 -13.94 12.65
N LEU A 92 -6.17 -14.54 13.70
CA LEU A 92 -4.73 -14.47 14.01
C LEU A 92 -3.90 -15.16 12.94
N VAL A 93 -4.29 -16.35 12.49
CA VAL A 93 -3.62 -17.09 11.41
C VAL A 93 -3.66 -16.30 10.10
N LYS A 94 -4.80 -15.70 9.75
CA LYS A 94 -4.92 -14.85 8.56
C LYS A 94 -4.00 -13.63 8.66
N ARG A 95 -3.94 -12.97 9.81
CA ARG A 95 -3.06 -11.83 10.04
C ARG A 95 -1.58 -12.23 9.96
N ALA A 96 -1.19 -13.32 10.62
CA ALA A 96 0.16 -13.84 10.59
C ALA A 96 0.59 -14.23 9.16
N LYS A 97 -0.32 -14.81 8.36
CA LYS A 97 -0.06 -15.11 6.94
C LYS A 97 0.19 -13.84 6.13
N VAL A 98 -0.64 -12.81 6.31
CA VAL A 98 -0.45 -11.52 5.62
C VAL A 98 0.84 -10.84 6.07
N GLU A 99 1.16 -10.89 7.36
CA GLU A 99 2.39 -10.32 7.90
C GLU A 99 3.63 -11.07 7.40
N ALA A 100 3.60 -12.40 7.37
CA ALA A 100 4.68 -13.20 6.79
C ALA A 100 4.89 -12.91 5.30
N LEU A 101 3.80 -12.76 4.53
CA LEU A 101 3.88 -12.36 3.12
C LEU A 101 4.46 -10.94 2.97
N ASN A 102 4.05 -9.99 3.81
CA ASN A 102 4.58 -8.64 3.80
C ASN A 102 6.05 -8.59 4.25
N VAL A 103 6.45 -9.42 5.21
CA VAL A 103 7.85 -9.58 5.65
C VAL A 103 8.70 -10.16 4.54
N ALA A 104 8.18 -11.15 3.80
CA ALA A 104 8.85 -11.68 2.61
C ALA A 104 8.98 -10.62 1.50
N ASP A 105 7.91 -9.87 1.24
CA ASP A 105 7.89 -8.77 0.25
C ASP A 105 8.86 -7.62 0.62
N ARG A 106 9.19 -7.46 1.92
CA ARG A 106 10.18 -6.49 2.40
C ARG A 106 11.62 -6.95 2.18
N GLN A 107 11.87 -8.26 2.16
CA GLN A 107 13.23 -8.78 2.10
C GLN A 107 13.93 -8.40 0.79
N ALA A 108 13.17 -8.25 -0.29
CA ALA A 108 13.65 -7.73 -1.55
C ALA A 108 12.62 -6.79 -2.19
N ASP A 109 13.06 -5.59 -2.56
CA ASP A 109 12.24 -4.70 -3.38
C ASP A 109 12.25 -5.15 -4.84
N ILE A 110 11.45 -6.19 -5.12
CA ILE A 110 11.31 -6.76 -6.46
C ILE A 110 10.74 -5.71 -7.44
N ALA A 111 9.90 -4.80 -6.94
CA ALA A 111 9.36 -3.71 -7.75
C ALA A 111 10.46 -2.74 -8.21
N TRP A 112 11.40 -2.39 -7.33
CA TRP A 112 12.56 -1.59 -7.69
C TRP A 112 13.52 -2.33 -8.64
N LEU A 113 13.71 -3.64 -8.45
CA LEU A 113 14.52 -4.42 -9.40
C LEU A 113 13.92 -4.43 -10.81
N ALA A 114 12.58 -4.39 -10.93
CA ALA A 114 11.90 -4.39 -12.22
C ALA A 114 11.80 -2.99 -12.87
N GLU A 115 11.51 -1.94 -12.09
CA GLU A 115 11.19 -0.60 -12.62
C GLU A 115 12.21 0.49 -12.23
N GLY A 116 13.10 0.22 -11.29
CA GLY A 116 14.05 1.19 -10.74
C GLY A 116 15.01 1.77 -11.79
N ASP A 117 15.42 0.96 -12.77
CA ASP A 117 16.25 1.41 -13.89
C ASP A 117 15.54 2.48 -14.74
N LYS A 118 14.22 2.34 -14.96
CA LYS A 118 13.45 3.29 -15.76
C LYS A 118 13.31 4.62 -15.02
N VAL A 119 12.96 4.56 -13.73
CA VAL A 119 12.85 5.73 -12.86
C VAL A 119 14.20 6.45 -12.79
N SER A 120 15.29 5.71 -12.54
CA SER A 120 16.65 6.27 -12.40
C SER A 120 17.11 6.95 -13.68
N ARG A 121 16.92 6.32 -14.85
CA ARG A 121 17.26 6.94 -16.14
C ARG A 121 16.48 8.23 -16.39
N GLN A 122 15.22 8.30 -15.95
CA GLN A 122 14.40 9.48 -16.12
C GLN A 122 14.83 10.60 -15.16
N MET A 123 15.18 10.26 -13.92
CA MET A 123 15.81 11.18 -12.97
C MET A 123 17.14 11.73 -13.51
N ASP A 124 17.98 10.89 -14.12
CA ASP A 124 19.25 11.33 -14.72
C ASP A 124 19.06 12.27 -15.91
N ARG A 125 18.03 12.03 -16.73
CA ARG A 125 17.65 12.93 -17.82
C ARG A 125 17.17 14.27 -17.27
N PHE A 126 16.33 14.24 -16.25
CA PHE A 126 15.84 15.44 -15.59
C PHE A 126 17.00 16.24 -15.00
N ARG A 127 17.91 15.59 -14.27
CA ARG A 127 19.11 16.23 -13.71
C ARG A 127 19.99 16.89 -14.78
N ARG A 128 20.26 16.19 -15.88
CA ARG A 128 21.04 16.76 -17.00
C ARG A 128 20.36 17.99 -17.61
N ASN A 129 19.05 18.00 -17.72
CA ASN A 129 18.31 19.16 -18.22
C ASN A 129 18.33 20.32 -17.20
N ILE A 130 18.29 20.04 -15.91
CA ILE A 130 18.47 21.06 -14.85
C ILE A 130 19.86 21.70 -14.97
N ASP A 131 20.91 20.91 -15.19
CA ASP A 131 22.26 21.44 -15.35
C ASP A 131 22.42 22.31 -16.60
N ARG A 132 21.61 22.07 -17.65
CA ARG A 132 21.58 22.90 -18.87
C ARG A 132 20.94 24.27 -18.69
N ILE A 133 20.18 24.51 -17.61
CA ILE A 133 19.49 25.80 -17.38
C ILE A 133 20.46 26.99 -17.49
N LEU A 134 21.62 26.89 -16.84
CA LEU A 134 22.61 27.97 -16.87
C LEU A 134 23.22 28.16 -18.28
N LEU A 135 23.44 27.08 -19.02
CA LEU A 135 23.97 27.13 -20.38
C LEU A 135 22.97 27.74 -21.37
N SER A 136 21.66 27.56 -21.13
CA SER A 136 20.58 28.11 -21.96
C SER A 136 20.22 29.56 -21.60
N GLY A 137 21.01 30.25 -20.78
CA GLY A 137 20.73 31.64 -20.36
C GLY A 137 19.66 31.75 -19.27
N GLY A 138 19.45 30.71 -18.47
CA GLY A 138 18.63 30.72 -17.26
C GLY A 138 19.34 31.33 -16.05
N THR A 139 18.59 31.66 -14.99
CA THR A 139 19.16 32.22 -13.76
C THR A 139 19.57 31.11 -12.78
N PRO A 140 20.50 31.38 -11.84
CA PRO A 140 20.80 30.45 -10.75
C PRO A 140 19.56 30.09 -9.91
N ALA A 141 18.68 31.06 -9.65
CA ALA A 141 17.43 30.84 -8.93
C ALA A 141 16.47 29.88 -9.66
N ASP A 142 16.43 29.91 -11.00
CA ASP A 142 15.68 28.92 -11.76
C ASP A 142 16.26 27.52 -11.58
N LYS A 143 17.59 27.39 -11.65
CA LYS A 143 18.26 26.10 -11.45
C LYS A 143 17.98 25.55 -10.06
N GLU A 144 18.03 26.39 -9.03
CA GLU A 144 17.73 26.01 -7.64
C GLU A 144 16.31 25.49 -7.51
N ARG A 145 15.30 26.22 -8.00
CA ARG A 145 13.89 25.80 -7.99
C ARG A 145 13.68 24.44 -8.66
N TRP A 146 14.30 24.20 -9.82
CA TRP A 146 14.20 22.90 -10.49
C TRP A 146 14.97 21.79 -9.76
N THR A 147 16.04 22.14 -9.05
CA THR A 147 16.79 21.21 -8.19
C THR A 147 15.96 20.82 -6.96
N GLU A 148 15.17 21.72 -6.39
CA GLU A 148 14.21 21.39 -5.33
C GLU A 148 13.16 20.39 -5.82
N TYR A 149 12.60 20.59 -7.02
CA TYR A 149 11.68 19.60 -7.62
C TYR A 149 12.34 18.23 -7.80
N TYR A 150 13.61 18.20 -8.23
CA TYR A 150 14.36 16.95 -8.29
C TYR A 150 14.46 16.26 -6.92
N HIS A 151 14.74 17.03 -5.85
CA HIS A 151 14.80 16.50 -4.50
C HIS A 151 13.43 15.99 -3.99
N VAL A 152 12.32 16.64 -4.37
CA VAL A 152 10.97 16.13 -4.06
C VAL A 152 10.78 14.72 -4.62
N TYR A 153 11.15 14.50 -5.88
CA TYR A 153 11.05 13.17 -6.50
C TYR A 153 12.03 12.16 -5.90
N GLN A 154 13.24 12.58 -5.56
CA GLN A 154 14.21 11.74 -4.86
C GLN A 154 13.69 11.29 -3.49
N CYS A 155 13.09 12.21 -2.73
CA CYS A 155 12.44 11.90 -1.45
C CYS A 155 11.25 10.96 -1.65
N ALA A 156 10.44 11.15 -2.70
CA ALA A 156 9.33 10.25 -3.01
C ALA A 156 9.84 8.81 -3.29
N ILE A 157 10.92 8.64 -4.06
CA ILE A 157 11.52 7.33 -4.32
C ILE A 157 12.03 6.67 -3.03
N ASN A 158 12.68 7.43 -2.16
CA ASN A 158 13.17 6.89 -0.89
C ASN A 158 12.01 6.52 0.04
N ALA A 159 10.99 7.38 0.13
CA ALA A 159 9.79 7.11 0.91
C ALA A 159 9.04 5.87 0.42
N THR A 160 8.97 5.61 -0.89
CA THR A 160 8.34 4.39 -1.42
C THR A 160 9.16 3.13 -1.17
N LYS A 161 10.50 3.22 -1.15
CA LYS A 161 11.36 2.11 -0.72
C LYS A 161 11.13 1.76 0.74
N ASP A 162 11.04 2.76 1.60
CA ASP A 162 10.95 2.58 3.06
C ASP A 162 9.51 2.27 3.55
N ALA A 163 8.49 2.57 2.74
CA ALA A 163 7.09 2.41 3.12
C ALA A 163 6.67 0.95 3.38
N TYR A 164 5.77 0.77 4.37
CA TYR A 164 5.08 -0.49 4.65
C TYR A 164 3.99 -0.73 3.59
N MET A 165 4.33 -1.31 2.44
CA MET A 165 3.37 -1.69 1.40
C MET A 165 3.80 -2.95 0.61
N PRO A 166 2.85 -3.72 0.04
CA PRO A 166 3.13 -4.85 -0.85
C PRO A 166 3.85 -4.43 -2.15
N ASN A 167 4.63 -5.35 -2.72
CA ASN A 167 5.42 -5.09 -3.93
C ASN A 167 4.58 -4.63 -5.14
N ALA A 168 3.36 -5.17 -5.28
CA ALA A 168 2.44 -4.77 -6.35
C ALA A 168 1.99 -3.29 -6.24
N GLN A 169 1.81 -2.78 -5.01
CA GLN A 169 1.49 -1.37 -4.77
C GLN A 169 2.72 -0.49 -5.00
N ARG A 170 3.88 -0.91 -4.49
CA ARG A 170 5.15 -0.19 -4.69
C ARG A 170 5.47 0.00 -6.17
N LYS A 171 5.25 -1.02 -7.00
CA LYS A 171 5.40 -0.92 -8.46
C LYS A 171 4.52 0.18 -9.08
N LYS A 172 3.27 0.32 -8.63
CA LYS A 172 2.37 1.38 -9.12
C LYS A 172 2.88 2.76 -8.74
N GLU A 173 3.39 2.91 -7.51
CA GLU A 173 3.97 4.18 -7.07
C GLU A 173 5.24 4.55 -7.85
N TYR A 174 6.13 3.59 -8.15
CA TYR A 174 7.28 3.86 -9.01
C TYR A 174 6.87 4.31 -10.41
N LEU A 175 5.84 3.71 -11.00
CA LEU A 175 5.33 4.12 -12.32
C LEU A 175 4.71 5.53 -12.28
N ARG A 176 3.98 5.86 -11.21
CA ARG A 176 3.45 7.22 -11.00
C ARG A 176 4.57 8.25 -10.89
N ILE A 177 5.59 7.98 -10.08
CA ILE A 177 6.78 8.84 -9.97
C ILE A 177 7.44 9.02 -11.34
N TYR A 178 7.61 7.92 -12.10
CA TYR A 178 8.17 7.99 -13.45
C TYR A 178 7.37 8.93 -14.38
N GLU A 179 6.04 8.79 -14.40
CA GLU A 179 5.16 9.63 -15.21
C GLU A 179 5.25 11.11 -14.79
N ASP A 180 5.29 11.38 -13.49
CA ASP A 180 5.39 12.74 -12.96
C ASP A 180 6.74 13.39 -13.30
N VAL A 181 7.84 12.67 -13.12
CA VAL A 181 9.19 13.14 -13.51
C VAL A 181 9.25 13.37 -15.02
N ALA A 182 8.64 12.48 -15.83
CA ALA A 182 8.59 12.66 -17.28
C ALA A 182 7.84 13.93 -17.68
N ARG A 183 6.67 14.17 -17.08
CA ARG A 183 5.87 15.37 -17.33
C ARG A 183 6.62 16.64 -16.94
N GLN A 184 7.25 16.67 -15.77
CA GLN A 184 8.05 17.84 -15.36
C GLN A 184 9.27 18.05 -16.26
N ASN A 185 9.91 16.97 -16.69
CA ASN A 185 11.04 17.06 -17.60
C ASN A 185 10.63 17.62 -18.98
N GLU A 186 9.44 17.28 -19.49
CA GLU A 186 8.92 17.87 -20.74
C GLU A 186 8.67 19.38 -20.61
N ILE A 187 8.14 19.83 -19.47
CA ILE A 187 7.96 21.26 -19.17
C ILE A 187 9.32 21.96 -19.13
N LEU A 188 10.32 21.36 -18.45
CA LEU A 188 11.68 21.90 -18.38
C LEU A 188 12.33 21.98 -19.77
N VAL A 189 12.22 20.94 -20.60
CA VAL A 189 12.76 20.96 -21.97
C VAL A 189 12.12 22.06 -22.81
N SER A 190 10.80 22.22 -22.71
CA SER A 190 10.08 23.30 -23.40
C SER A 190 10.54 24.69 -22.94
N TYR A 191 10.79 24.84 -21.63
CA TYR A 191 11.34 26.06 -21.06
C TYR A 191 12.75 26.36 -21.58
N LEU A 192 13.63 25.35 -21.59
CA LEU A 192 14.99 25.47 -22.10
C LEU A 192 15.01 25.86 -23.58
N ALA A 193 14.17 25.23 -24.41
CA ALA A 193 14.07 25.54 -25.84
C ALA A 193 13.64 26.99 -26.08
N LYS A 194 12.64 27.49 -25.34
CA LYS A 194 12.19 28.89 -25.41
C LYS A 194 13.30 29.86 -25.03
N ARG A 195 14.04 29.57 -23.95
CA ARG A 195 15.18 30.38 -23.49
C ARG A 195 16.31 30.41 -24.52
N GLN A 196 16.72 29.24 -25.01
CA GLN A 196 17.78 29.13 -26.00
C GLN A 196 17.43 29.87 -27.29
N ASN A 197 16.18 29.75 -27.76
CA ASN A 197 15.70 30.51 -28.93
C ASN A 197 15.71 32.02 -28.66
N ALA A 198 15.32 32.47 -27.46
CA ALA A 198 15.38 33.88 -27.11
C ALA A 198 16.82 34.42 -27.09
N THR A 199 17.78 33.64 -26.57
CA THR A 199 19.21 33.99 -26.60
C THR A 199 19.77 33.98 -28.03
N ALA A 200 19.38 33.02 -28.87
CA ALA A 200 19.78 33.01 -30.27
C ALA A 200 19.21 34.22 -31.02
N THR A 201 17.95 34.56 -30.81
CA THR A 201 17.34 35.75 -31.42
C THR A 201 17.99 37.03 -30.91
N SER A 202 18.27 37.16 -29.61
CA SER A 202 18.92 38.37 -29.08
C SER A 202 20.36 38.52 -29.58
N THR A 203 21.11 37.42 -29.70
CA THR A 203 22.45 37.45 -30.31
C THR A 203 22.42 37.83 -31.78
N LEU A 204 21.44 37.33 -32.55
CA LEU A 204 21.23 37.75 -33.94
C LEU A 204 20.79 39.22 -34.08
N LEU A 205 19.93 39.71 -33.18
CA LEU A 205 19.51 41.11 -33.16
C LEU A 205 20.63 42.06 -32.74
N ASN A 206 21.48 41.64 -31.81
CA ASN A 206 22.64 42.40 -31.35
C ASN A 206 23.84 42.29 -32.29
N ALA A 207 23.83 41.32 -33.21
CA ALA A 207 24.81 41.24 -34.29
C ALA A 207 24.55 42.39 -35.26
N THR A 208 25.03 43.57 -34.91
CA THR A 208 25.16 44.69 -35.83
C THR A 208 26.03 44.24 -36.97
N ASP A 209 25.44 44.07 -38.16
CA ASP A 209 26.20 43.95 -39.41
C ASP A 209 26.91 45.30 -39.62
N ASN A 210 28.10 45.44 -39.03
CA ASN A 210 28.95 46.59 -39.24
C ASN A 210 29.63 46.41 -40.60
N ARG A 211 28.81 46.35 -41.64
CA ARG A 211 29.25 46.26 -43.02
C ARG A 211 29.92 47.60 -43.31
N THR A 212 31.25 47.64 -43.24
CA THR A 212 32.03 48.76 -43.74
C THR A 212 31.82 48.83 -45.25
N LEU A 213 30.74 49.49 -45.66
CA LEU A 213 30.53 49.83 -47.06
C LEU A 213 31.68 50.74 -47.44
N HIS A 214 32.58 50.23 -48.29
CA HIS A 214 33.61 51.03 -48.94
C HIS A 214 32.94 51.97 -49.94
N LYS A 215 32.25 53.00 -49.45
CA LYS A 215 31.51 53.99 -50.25
C LYS A 215 32.43 54.61 -51.31
N GLY A 216 33.68 54.89 -50.95
CA GLY A 216 34.69 55.38 -51.88
C GLY A 216 35.05 54.39 -53.01
N GLY A 217 35.10 53.09 -52.72
CA GLY A 217 35.35 52.05 -53.73
C GLY A 217 34.15 51.84 -54.66
N ILE A 218 32.94 51.86 -54.10
CA ILE A 218 31.68 51.76 -54.86
C ILE A 218 31.51 52.95 -55.79
N VAL A 219 31.71 54.17 -55.30
CA VAL A 219 31.63 55.39 -56.13
C VAL A 219 32.71 55.40 -57.20
N ARG A 220 33.94 55.00 -56.87
CA ARG A 220 35.04 54.93 -57.86
C ARG A 220 34.75 53.90 -58.95
N ASN A 221 34.27 52.71 -58.58
CA ASN A 221 33.87 51.68 -59.54
C ASN A 221 32.71 52.13 -60.43
N ALA A 222 31.68 52.77 -59.86
CA ALA A 222 30.57 53.33 -60.62
C ALA A 222 31.05 54.43 -61.60
N MET A 223 31.98 55.28 -61.16
CA MET A 223 32.58 56.32 -62.00
C MET A 223 33.41 55.73 -63.14
N SER A 224 34.21 54.70 -62.86
CA SER A 224 34.97 53.96 -63.89
C SER A 224 34.03 53.33 -64.92
N ARG A 225 32.96 52.66 -64.49
CA ARG A 225 31.94 52.07 -65.39
C ARG A 225 31.22 53.13 -66.23
N TRP A 226 30.95 54.30 -65.68
CA TRP A 226 30.37 55.42 -66.43
C TRP A 226 31.33 56.00 -67.47
N GLN A 227 32.62 56.14 -67.12
CA GLN A 227 33.65 56.57 -68.06
C GLN A 227 33.86 55.55 -69.18
N GLU A 228 33.93 54.26 -68.86
CA GLU A 228 34.01 53.17 -69.82
C GLU A 228 32.80 53.16 -70.76
N SER A 229 31.58 53.33 -70.23
CA SER A 229 30.36 53.42 -71.04
C SER A 229 30.39 54.64 -71.98
N ARG A 230 30.86 55.80 -71.52
CA ARG A 230 31.04 56.98 -72.39
C ARG A 230 32.07 56.75 -73.48
N LEU A 231 33.18 56.07 -73.17
CA LEU A 231 34.21 55.75 -74.14
C LEU A 231 33.71 54.73 -75.16
N ALA A 232 32.91 53.74 -74.75
CA ALA A 232 32.26 52.79 -75.67
C ALA A 232 31.26 53.49 -76.61
N VAL A 233 30.45 54.43 -76.11
CA VAL A 233 29.54 55.23 -76.94
C VAL A 233 30.30 56.13 -77.93
N ARG A 234 31.45 56.69 -77.52
CA ARG A 234 32.29 57.51 -78.41
C ARG A 234 33.13 56.69 -79.39
N GLY A 235 33.47 55.46 -79.03
CA GLY A 235 34.17 54.49 -79.89
C GLY A 235 33.31 53.97 -81.05
N SER A 236 31.98 54.04 -80.93
CA SER A 236 31.07 53.74 -82.05
C SER A 236 30.89 54.90 -83.05
N GLN A 237 31.61 56.01 -82.89
CA GLN A 237 31.49 57.18 -83.76
C GLN A 237 32.80 57.51 -84.51
N SER A 238 33.54 56.47 -84.92
CA SER A 238 34.65 56.62 -85.87
C SER A 238 34.51 55.57 -86.98
N GLY A 239 33.83 55.97 -88.06
CA GLY A 239 33.81 55.24 -89.31
C GLY A 239 32.61 55.56 -90.20
N GLY A 240 32.76 56.52 -91.12
CA GLY A 240 31.96 56.55 -92.36
C GLY A 240 31.21 57.86 -92.65
N ASN A 241 31.70 58.60 -93.65
CA ASN A 241 31.21 59.85 -94.22
C ASN A 241 29.97 59.67 -95.13
N GLY A 242 29.04 60.64 -95.16
CA GLY A 242 28.05 60.76 -96.25
C GLY A 242 26.78 61.58 -95.98
N ASN A 243 26.83 62.88 -96.35
CA ASN A 243 25.80 63.76 -96.94
C ASN A 243 24.37 63.92 -96.38
N GLY A 244 23.92 65.19 -96.39
CA GLY A 244 22.52 65.67 -96.39
C GLY A 244 21.88 65.67 -95.01
N GLU A 245 21.12 66.66 -94.54
CA GLU A 245 20.47 67.82 -95.12
C GLU A 245 20.08 68.72 -93.92
N ASP A 246 19.71 69.97 -94.20
CA ASP A 246 19.12 70.90 -93.23
C ASP A 246 18.02 70.22 -92.41
N ASP A 247 17.93 70.54 -91.11
CA ASP A 247 16.65 70.93 -90.53
C ASP A 247 16.81 71.56 -89.13
N ASN A 248 16.10 72.66 -88.99
CA ASN A 248 15.96 73.54 -87.84
C ASN A 248 15.43 72.80 -86.60
N GLU A 249 15.96 73.07 -85.41
CA GLU A 249 15.08 73.39 -84.28
C GLU A 249 15.76 74.19 -83.15
N SER A 250 15.03 75.21 -82.74
CA SER A 250 15.41 76.29 -81.85
C SER A 250 15.53 75.90 -80.38
N VAL A 251 16.50 76.54 -79.73
CA VAL A 251 16.74 76.58 -78.29
C VAL A 251 15.53 77.14 -77.55
N ASN A 252 15.05 76.45 -76.50
CA ASN A 252 14.23 77.09 -75.47
C ASN A 252 14.87 76.95 -74.09
N ARG A 253 15.37 78.07 -73.58
CA ARG A 253 15.79 78.28 -72.19
C ARG A 253 14.56 78.76 -71.41
N GLY A 254 13.99 77.88 -70.59
CA GLY A 254 13.01 78.25 -69.56
C GLY A 254 13.70 78.51 -68.22
N LYS A 255 13.32 79.62 -67.58
CA LYS A 255 13.61 79.98 -66.18
C LYS A 255 12.94 79.03 -65.20
#